data_AF-A2SNF1-F1
#
_entry.id   AF-A2SNF1-F1
#
_cell.length_a   1.000
_cell.length_b   1.000
_cell.length_c   1.000
_cell.angle_alpha   90.00
_cell.angle_beta   90.00
_cell.angle_gamma   90.00
#
_symmetry.space_group_name_H-M   'P 1'
#
loop_
_entity.id
_entity.type
_entity.pdbx_description
1 polymer ?
#
loop_
_entity_poly.entity_id
_entity_poly.type
_entity_poly.pdbx_seq_one_letter_code
_entity_poly.pdbx_strand_id
1 'polypeptide(L)'
;MSSTYVVGKAAAACVDEKGTVFFLLSEQSYESNVHPRTPRWCTTFFGTYEACIARMIRSAGAIEGGSLRGDARTPSAWIKHWREHLANPVRLEKGLVEGEFGPGLYKLPEAHRDAVNALLASYGFPAAEGPKLTIDMNADGALRLLADLTDGRFEGFYAWRFFSNAVYRSIPFPEIGTPIPAPAKVSLDVQVYTLPGASTCGTEQEHVIVGRDGARLTGWEYSTVGSFVSNEVIELEMATPGSAEPALREFRKVLKSKTVLPASTRVTLVRPPEEERYHRGKFDELCTALGLPALGNVDVKLGDLNDSQLYGLRHLGNEYVRFHVDQAANSQNETEQLDLA
;
A
#
# COMPACT_ATOMS: atom_id res chain seq x y z
N MET A 1 16.85 -5.29 -12.24
CA MET A 1 15.82 -5.22 -11.20
C MET A 1 16.43 -5.63 -9.87
N SER A 2 16.12 -4.90 -8.79
CA SER A 2 16.52 -5.27 -7.41
C SER A 2 15.33 -5.88 -6.69
N SER A 3 15.59 -6.72 -5.69
CA SER A 3 14.63 -7.13 -4.68
C SER A 3 15.21 -6.85 -3.30
N THR A 4 14.38 -6.33 -2.41
CA THR A 4 14.71 -6.21 -0.98
C THR A 4 14.51 -7.55 -0.31
N TYR A 5 15.55 -8.07 0.34
CA TYR A 5 15.49 -9.28 1.15
C TYR A 5 15.40 -8.92 2.62
N VAL A 6 14.27 -9.22 3.26
CA VAL A 6 14.04 -9.05 4.69
C VAL A 6 14.33 -10.35 5.41
N VAL A 7 15.32 -10.33 6.30
CA VAL A 7 15.81 -11.50 7.05
C VAL A 7 15.51 -11.41 8.54
N GLY A 8 15.00 -10.28 9.01
CA GLY A 8 14.60 -10.07 10.40
C GLY A 8 13.54 -8.98 10.50
N LYS A 9 12.70 -9.09 11.52
CA LYS A 9 11.67 -8.12 11.88
C LYS A 9 11.70 -7.92 13.39
N ALA A 10 11.33 -6.71 13.83
CA ALA A 10 11.17 -6.40 15.23
C ALA A 10 10.17 -5.25 15.39
N ALA A 11 9.40 -5.30 16.48
CA ALA A 11 8.57 -4.20 16.93
C ALA A 11 9.04 -3.79 18.32
N ALA A 12 9.35 -2.51 18.51
CA ALA A 12 9.44 -1.92 19.85
C ALA A 12 8.15 -1.18 20.16
N ALA A 13 7.80 -1.05 21.44
CA ALA A 13 6.60 -0.36 21.84
C ALA A 13 6.82 0.51 23.09
N CYS A 14 6.08 1.61 23.15
CA CYS A 14 5.95 2.47 24.33
C CYS A 14 4.51 2.98 24.43
N VAL A 15 4.14 3.54 25.58
CA VAL A 15 2.80 4.06 25.85
C VAL A 15 2.84 5.57 26.00
N ASP A 16 1.86 6.29 25.48
CA ASP A 16 1.67 7.71 25.78
C ASP A 16 1.10 7.93 27.19
N GLU A 17 0.90 9.19 27.57
CA GLU A 17 0.27 9.60 28.82
C GLU A 17 -1.19 9.15 28.99
N LYS A 18 -1.86 8.79 27.88
CA LYS A 18 -3.25 8.31 27.84
C LYS A 18 -3.35 6.78 27.84
N GLY A 19 -2.22 6.08 27.84
CA GLY A 19 -2.15 4.63 27.74
C GLY A 19 -2.27 4.09 26.31
N THR A 20 -2.27 4.95 25.29
CA THR A 20 -2.21 4.53 23.88
C THR A 20 -0.85 3.91 23.59
N VAL A 21 -0.84 2.73 23.00
CA VAL A 21 0.40 2.04 22.61
C VAL A 21 0.85 2.52 21.23
N PHE A 22 2.12 2.91 21.13
CA PHE A 22 2.80 3.23 19.88
C PHE A 22 3.91 2.21 19.62
N PHE A 23 4.01 1.77 18.37
CA PHE A 23 4.97 0.80 17.90
C PHE A 23 5.97 1.43 16.94
N LEU A 24 7.24 1.03 17.07
CA LEU A 24 8.32 1.30 16.14
C LEU A 24 8.68 0.01 15.42
N LEU A 25 8.39 -0.06 14.12
CA LEU A 25 8.68 -1.23 13.29
C LEU A 25 10.08 -1.11 12.70
N SER A 26 10.81 -2.22 12.72
CA SER A 26 12.16 -2.31 12.13
C SER A 26 12.32 -3.60 11.35
N GLU A 27 13.02 -3.52 10.24
CA GLU A 27 13.36 -4.65 9.40
C GLU A 27 14.88 -4.78 9.29
N GLN A 28 15.39 -6.01 9.28
CA GLN A 28 16.74 -6.30 8.87
C GLN A 28 16.72 -6.73 7.41
N SER A 29 17.34 -5.93 6.54
CA SER A 29 17.26 -6.19 5.10
C SER A 29 18.55 -5.88 4.33
N TYR A 30 18.62 -6.40 3.10
CA TYR A 30 19.63 -6.05 2.11
C TYR A 30 19.01 -6.04 0.70
N GLU A 31 19.66 -5.33 -0.23
CA GLU A 31 19.25 -5.31 -1.64
C GLU A 31 19.99 -6.39 -2.43
N SER A 32 19.27 -7.14 -3.27
CA SER A 32 19.85 -8.26 -4.01
C SER A 32 20.96 -7.85 -4.98
N ASN A 33 20.95 -6.60 -5.44
CA ASN A 33 21.95 -6.04 -6.37
C ASN A 33 23.08 -5.26 -5.67
N VAL A 34 23.06 -5.12 -4.34
CA VAL A 34 24.09 -4.41 -3.58
C VAL A 34 25.06 -5.41 -2.95
N HIS A 35 26.35 -5.25 -3.22
CA HIS A 35 27.40 -6.14 -2.72
C HIS A 35 28.41 -5.37 -1.85
N PRO A 36 28.85 -5.93 -0.70
CA PRO A 36 28.42 -7.21 -0.13
C PRO A 36 26.98 -7.14 0.42
N ARG A 37 26.20 -8.22 0.25
CA ARG A 37 24.81 -8.36 0.73
C ARG A 37 24.78 -8.49 2.26
N THR A 38 25.07 -7.40 2.95
CA THR A 38 25.15 -7.36 4.41
C THR A 38 23.83 -6.84 4.96
N PRO A 39 23.04 -7.69 5.66
CA PRO A 39 21.78 -7.25 6.22
C PRO A 39 21.99 -6.15 7.25
N ARG A 40 21.18 -5.08 7.18
CA ARG A 40 21.19 -3.98 8.14
C ARG A 40 19.79 -3.76 8.69
N TRP A 41 19.73 -3.48 9.99
CA TRP A 41 18.50 -3.02 10.59
C TRP A 41 18.19 -1.60 10.11
N CYS A 42 16.92 -1.35 9.83
CA CYS A 42 16.40 -0.04 9.50
C CYS A 42 14.98 0.08 10.08
N THR A 43 14.68 1.21 10.69
CA THR A 43 13.33 1.57 11.09
C THR A 43 12.45 1.79 9.84
N THR A 44 11.28 1.16 9.79
CA THR A 44 10.39 1.27 8.63
C THR A 44 9.16 2.14 8.89
N PHE A 45 8.67 2.17 10.13
CA PHE A 45 7.44 2.88 10.47
C PHE A 45 7.31 3.14 11.97
N PHE A 46 6.58 4.19 12.35
CA PHE A 46 6.21 4.49 13.73
C PHE A 46 4.74 4.91 13.81
N GLY A 47 3.95 4.32 14.71
CA GLY A 47 2.53 4.65 14.83
C GLY A 47 1.74 3.73 15.77
N THR A 48 0.42 3.86 15.76
CA THR A 48 -0.47 2.95 16.50
C THR A 48 -0.56 1.57 15.84
N TYR A 49 -1.17 0.60 16.52
CA TYR A 49 -1.36 -0.75 15.98
C TYR A 49 -2.06 -0.75 14.62
N GLU A 50 -3.14 0.01 14.46
CA GLU A 50 -3.93 0.09 13.22
C GLU A 50 -3.07 0.62 12.08
N ALA A 51 -2.32 1.70 12.33
CA ALA A 51 -1.42 2.30 11.35
C ALA A 51 -0.28 1.34 10.96
N CYS A 52 0.28 0.63 11.94
CA CYS A 52 1.30 -0.40 11.71
C CYS A 52 0.77 -1.54 10.84
N ILE A 53 -0.38 -2.13 11.17
CA ILE A 53 -0.96 -3.23 10.38
C ILE A 53 -1.33 -2.76 8.97
N ALA A 54 -1.95 -1.59 8.81
CA ALA A 54 -2.26 -1.03 7.51
C ALA A 54 -1.01 -0.86 6.64
N ARG A 55 0.08 -0.34 7.21
CA ARG A 55 1.37 -0.22 6.55
C ARG A 55 1.94 -1.58 6.14
N MET A 56 1.88 -2.58 7.02
CA MET A 56 2.42 -3.92 6.76
C MET A 56 1.63 -4.68 5.71
N ILE A 57 0.29 -4.55 5.71
CA ILE A 57 -0.58 -5.11 4.67
C ILE A 57 -0.24 -4.48 3.32
N ARG A 58 -0.12 -3.14 3.26
CA ARG A 58 0.28 -2.44 2.02
C ARG A 58 1.59 -2.98 1.44
N SER A 59 2.60 -3.18 2.28
CA SER A 59 3.88 -3.76 1.85
C SER A 59 3.78 -5.21 1.40
N ALA A 60 2.80 -5.97 1.90
CA ALA A 60 2.66 -7.39 1.58
C ALA A 60 2.37 -7.63 0.08
N GLY A 61 1.78 -6.66 -0.63
CA GLY A 61 1.56 -6.75 -2.08
C GLY A 61 2.86 -6.87 -2.89
N ALA A 62 3.97 -6.32 -2.40
CA ALA A 62 5.28 -6.39 -3.05
C ALA A 62 5.90 -7.81 -3.03
N ILE A 63 5.36 -8.72 -2.21
CA ILE A 63 5.79 -10.13 -2.15
C ILE A 63 5.32 -10.89 -3.40
N GLU A 64 4.10 -10.61 -3.88
CA GLU A 64 3.55 -11.27 -5.07
C GLU A 64 4.38 -10.94 -6.32
N GLY A 65 4.76 -9.67 -6.49
CA GLY A 65 5.66 -9.24 -7.58
C GLY A 65 7.13 -9.61 -7.37
N GLY A 66 7.49 -10.19 -6.22
CA GLY A 66 8.85 -10.61 -5.90
C GLY A 66 9.84 -9.45 -5.69
N SER A 67 9.37 -8.21 -5.52
CA SER A 67 10.21 -7.06 -5.14
C SER A 67 10.59 -7.12 -3.66
N LEU A 68 9.76 -7.75 -2.83
CA LEU A 68 10.04 -8.04 -1.43
C LEU A 68 10.16 -9.55 -1.21
N ARG A 69 11.27 -10.00 -0.62
CA ARG A 69 11.59 -11.42 -0.42
C ARG A 69 12.18 -11.65 0.97
N GLY A 70 12.36 -12.91 1.35
CA GLY A 70 13.13 -13.28 2.53
C GLY A 70 12.45 -14.33 3.40
N ASP A 71 12.26 -14.01 4.68
CA ASP A 71 11.66 -14.88 5.69
C ASP A 71 10.17 -15.21 5.42
N ALA A 72 9.43 -14.32 4.77
CA ALA A 72 8.06 -14.56 4.31
C ALA A 72 8.03 -14.83 2.80
N ARG A 73 7.26 -15.84 2.40
CA ARG A 73 7.07 -16.23 0.98
C ARG A 73 5.70 -15.87 0.41
N THR A 74 4.77 -15.44 1.25
CA THR A 74 3.41 -15.05 0.85
C THR A 74 2.98 -13.81 1.64
N PRO A 75 2.04 -13.00 1.11
CA PRO A 75 1.48 -11.87 1.85
C PRO A 75 0.87 -12.27 3.19
N SER A 76 0.17 -13.41 3.24
CA SER A 76 -0.41 -13.93 4.48
C SER A 76 0.65 -14.25 5.54
N ALA A 77 1.76 -14.89 5.15
CA ALA A 77 2.87 -15.17 6.06
C ALA A 77 3.52 -13.87 6.57
N TRP A 78 3.66 -12.87 5.70
CA TRP A 78 4.19 -11.55 6.08
C TRP A 78 3.33 -10.86 7.13
N ILE A 79 2.01 -10.80 6.90
CA ILE A 79 1.05 -10.21 7.84
C ILE A 79 1.07 -10.98 9.17
N LYS A 80 1.11 -12.31 9.12
CA LYS A 80 1.21 -13.17 10.30
C LYS A 80 2.47 -12.87 11.12
N HIS A 81 3.65 -12.84 10.50
CA HIS A 81 4.91 -12.57 11.20
C HIS A 81 4.88 -11.20 11.88
N TRP A 82 4.34 -10.16 11.21
CA TRP A 82 4.21 -8.85 11.83
C TRP A 82 3.26 -8.82 13.02
N ARG A 83 2.14 -9.55 12.96
CA ARG A 83 1.26 -9.73 14.14
C ARG A 83 1.98 -10.40 15.30
N GLU A 84 2.82 -11.40 15.03
CA GLU A 84 3.61 -12.07 16.07
C GLU A 84 4.60 -11.10 16.75
N HIS A 85 5.24 -10.22 15.99
CA HIS A 85 6.12 -9.18 16.55
C HIS A 85 5.36 -8.08 17.29
N LEU A 86 4.20 -7.66 16.79
CA LEU A 86 3.33 -6.67 17.47
C LEU A 86 2.70 -7.21 18.75
N ALA A 87 2.47 -8.53 18.83
CA ALA A 87 1.98 -9.20 20.03
C ALA A 87 3.08 -9.39 21.08
N ASN A 88 4.35 -9.39 20.68
CA ASN A 88 5.49 -9.59 21.57
C ASN A 88 6.56 -8.52 21.33
N PRO A 89 6.23 -7.23 21.53
CA PRO A 89 7.18 -6.17 21.29
C PRO A 89 8.28 -6.19 22.34
N VAL A 90 9.37 -5.48 22.04
CA VAL A 90 10.37 -5.08 23.02
C VAL A 90 10.11 -3.65 23.48
N ARG A 91 10.72 -3.22 24.58
CA ARG A 91 10.55 -1.86 25.09
C ARG A 91 11.23 -0.84 24.17
N LEU A 92 10.46 0.17 23.76
CA LEU A 92 11.00 1.40 23.19
C LEU A 92 11.27 2.38 24.33
N GLU A 93 12.54 2.62 24.62
CA GLU A 93 12.92 3.64 25.60
C GLU A 93 12.57 5.02 25.05
N LYS A 94 11.82 5.80 25.84
CA LYS A 94 11.51 7.19 25.50
C LYS A 94 12.73 8.07 25.76
N GLY A 95 12.97 9.01 24.87
CA GLY A 95 14.01 10.01 25.04
C GLY A 95 13.87 11.12 24.00
N LEU A 96 14.96 11.86 23.82
CA LEU A 96 15.05 12.86 22.76
C LEU A 96 15.25 12.17 21.42
N VAL A 97 14.40 12.51 20.45
CA VAL A 97 14.61 12.16 19.04
C VAL A 97 14.96 13.43 18.27
N GLU A 98 15.95 13.31 17.39
CA GLU A 98 16.46 14.43 16.59
C GLU A 98 16.33 14.12 15.10
N GLY A 99 15.96 15.14 14.33
CA GLY A 99 16.10 15.16 12.89
C GLY A 99 16.80 16.47 12.48
N GLU A 100 17.47 16.47 11.33
CA GLU A 100 18.19 17.64 10.85
C GLU A 100 17.73 18.01 9.45
N PHE A 101 17.25 19.23 9.29
CA PHE A 101 16.91 19.81 8.00
C PHE A 101 18.16 20.10 7.17
N GLY A 102 18.04 19.88 5.86
CA GLY A 102 19.11 20.20 4.94
C GLY A 102 19.06 19.36 3.65
N PRO A 103 20.09 19.49 2.80
CA PRO A 103 20.17 18.73 1.57
C PRO A 103 20.63 17.28 1.82
N GLY A 104 20.11 16.36 0.99
CA GLY A 104 20.60 14.99 0.91
C GLY A 104 19.68 13.94 1.54
N LEU A 105 20.02 12.67 1.30
CA LEU A 105 19.14 11.54 1.63
C LEU A 105 18.89 11.39 3.13
N TYR A 106 19.83 11.79 3.99
CA TYR A 106 19.76 11.61 5.45
C TYR A 106 19.26 12.85 6.20
N LYS A 107 18.81 13.89 5.49
CA LYS A 107 18.35 15.17 6.06
C LYS A 107 16.88 15.42 5.75
N LEU A 108 16.15 16.05 6.67
CA LEU A 108 14.75 16.45 6.48
C LEU A 108 14.65 17.54 5.40
N PRO A 109 13.70 17.45 4.45
CA PRO A 109 13.60 18.45 3.39
C PRO A 109 13.14 19.81 3.93
N GLU A 110 13.88 20.85 3.59
CA GLU A 110 13.56 22.24 3.97
C GLU A 110 12.21 22.72 3.42
N ALA A 111 11.78 22.19 2.28
CA ALA A 111 10.51 22.55 1.64
C ALA A 111 9.27 22.28 2.53
N HIS A 112 9.39 21.39 3.51
CA HIS A 112 8.28 21.06 4.43
C HIS A 112 8.38 21.78 5.78
N ARG A 113 9.40 22.61 6.03
CA ARG A 113 9.64 23.22 7.35
C ARG A 113 8.44 23.99 7.88
N ASP A 114 7.81 24.85 7.07
CA ASP A 114 6.68 25.66 7.53
C ASP A 114 5.47 24.80 7.90
N ALA A 115 5.18 23.78 7.08
CA ALA A 115 4.08 22.84 7.36
C ALA A 115 4.36 21.98 8.61
N VAL A 116 5.62 21.58 8.81
CA VAL A 116 6.06 20.86 10.01
C VAL A 116 5.96 21.76 11.24
N ASN A 117 6.38 23.02 11.16
CA ASN A 117 6.23 23.99 12.26
C ASN A 117 4.77 24.24 12.61
N ALA A 118 3.87 24.30 11.62
CA ALA A 118 2.43 24.38 11.87
C ALA A 118 1.89 23.13 12.59
N LEU A 119 2.39 21.93 12.23
CA LEU A 119 2.04 20.69 12.93
C LEU A 119 2.61 20.65 14.36
N LEU A 120 3.86 21.07 14.57
CA LEU A 120 4.44 21.20 15.92
C LEU A 120 3.56 22.09 16.80
N ALA A 121 3.20 23.26 16.28
CA ALA A 121 2.37 24.23 16.99
C ALA A 121 0.96 23.67 17.33
N SER A 122 0.35 22.88 16.44
CA SER A 122 -0.97 22.29 16.72
C SER A 122 -0.95 21.23 17.84
N TYR A 123 0.23 20.66 18.12
CA TYR A 123 0.48 19.78 19.26
C TYR A 123 1.08 20.50 20.47
N GLY A 124 1.23 21.83 20.42
CA GLY A 124 1.81 22.63 21.51
C GLY A 124 3.34 22.58 21.62
N PHE A 125 4.03 22.09 20.58
CA PHE A 125 5.50 22.07 20.52
C PHE A 125 6.04 23.37 19.89
N PRO A 126 7.22 23.84 20.32
CA PRO A 126 7.88 24.97 19.68
C PRO A 126 8.25 24.64 18.23
N ALA A 127 8.32 25.66 17.40
CA ALA A 127 8.84 25.54 16.04
C ALA A 127 10.31 25.07 16.07
N ALA A 128 10.74 24.37 15.01
CA ALA A 128 12.13 23.95 14.87
C ALA A 128 13.06 25.16 14.72
N GLU A 129 14.01 25.32 15.65
CA GLU A 129 15.00 26.38 15.60
C GLU A 129 16.26 25.94 14.83
N GLY A 130 16.66 26.74 13.84
CA GLY A 130 17.84 26.43 13.03
C GLY A 130 17.70 25.11 12.25
N PRO A 131 18.79 24.35 12.04
CA PRO A 131 18.75 23.14 11.24
C PRO A 131 18.18 21.92 11.99
N LYS A 132 17.99 21.98 13.30
CA LYS A 132 17.61 20.79 14.10
C LYS A 132 16.13 20.82 14.48
N LEU A 133 15.50 19.67 14.39
CA LEU A 133 14.21 19.36 14.98
C LEU A 133 14.43 18.37 16.12
N THR A 134 14.07 18.75 17.34
CA THR A 134 14.20 17.90 18.53
C THR A 134 12.83 17.72 19.17
N ILE A 135 12.48 16.48 19.50
CA ILE A 135 11.22 16.14 20.17
C ILE A 135 11.54 15.24 21.36
N ASP A 136 11.08 15.61 22.55
CA ASP A 136 11.13 14.74 23.73
C ASP A 136 9.92 13.81 23.73
N MET A 137 10.14 12.51 23.56
CA MET A 137 9.09 11.49 23.57
C MET A 137 8.34 11.39 24.91
N ASN A 138 8.86 11.99 25.98
CA ASN A 138 8.20 12.06 27.28
C ASN A 138 7.22 13.23 27.41
N ALA A 139 7.25 14.19 26.48
CA ALA A 139 6.31 15.30 26.49
C ALA A 139 4.89 14.83 26.07
N ASP A 140 3.87 15.49 26.62
CA ASP A 140 2.46 15.23 26.29
C ASP A 140 2.22 15.39 24.78
N GLY A 141 1.56 14.41 24.17
CA GLY A 141 1.29 14.40 22.73
C GLY A 141 2.49 14.10 21.82
N ALA A 142 3.71 13.94 22.34
CA ALA A 142 4.92 13.76 21.52
C ALA A 142 4.87 12.51 20.63
N LEU A 143 4.35 11.39 21.14
CA LEU A 143 4.28 10.16 20.36
C LEU A 143 3.28 10.28 19.20
N ARG A 144 2.14 10.94 19.44
CA ARG A 144 1.17 11.19 18.37
C ARG A 144 1.74 12.13 17.32
N LEU A 145 2.41 13.20 17.75
CA LEU A 145 3.11 14.12 16.86
C LEU A 145 4.15 13.38 15.98
N LEU A 146 4.97 12.50 16.57
CA LEU A 146 5.96 11.72 15.83
C LEU A 146 5.33 10.75 14.83
N ALA A 147 4.21 10.13 15.18
CA ALA A 147 3.45 9.28 14.26
C ALA A 147 2.91 10.10 13.08
N ASP A 148 2.30 11.27 13.33
CA ASP A 148 1.77 12.15 12.28
C ASP A 148 2.88 12.77 11.42
N LEU A 149 4.05 13.07 12.00
CA LEU A 149 5.20 13.54 11.24
C LEU A 149 5.72 12.47 10.28
N THR A 150 5.63 11.18 10.66
CA THR A 150 6.25 10.07 9.94
C THR A 150 5.26 9.18 9.18
N ASP A 151 4.00 9.59 9.08
CA ASP A 151 2.92 8.84 8.41
C ASP A 151 3.03 8.85 6.87
N GLY A 152 3.93 9.67 6.32
CA GLY A 152 4.18 9.81 4.89
C GLY A 152 3.53 11.03 4.23
N ARG A 153 2.78 11.87 4.97
CA ARG A 153 2.21 13.12 4.41
C ARG A 153 3.26 14.15 4.00
N PHE A 154 4.43 14.11 4.63
CA PHE A 154 5.59 14.93 4.27
C PHE A 154 6.65 14.03 3.65
N GLU A 155 6.92 14.22 2.36
CA GLU A 155 7.95 13.45 1.67
C GLU A 155 9.29 13.65 2.38
N GLY A 156 10.02 12.55 2.59
CA GLY A 156 11.29 12.58 3.32
C GLY A 156 11.15 12.54 4.85
N PHE A 157 9.98 12.68 5.45
CA PHE A 157 9.85 12.50 6.90
C PHE A 157 9.63 11.02 7.25
N TYR A 158 10.66 10.20 7.03
CA TYR A 158 10.59 8.77 7.33
C TYR A 158 11.08 8.46 8.75
N ALA A 159 10.47 7.48 9.41
CA ALA A 159 10.79 7.11 10.79
C ALA A 159 12.30 6.83 11.02
N TRP A 160 13.02 6.23 10.07
CA TRP A 160 14.48 5.99 10.19
C TRP A 160 15.33 7.25 10.30
N ARG A 161 14.81 8.44 9.97
CA ARG A 161 15.50 9.72 10.17
C ARG A 161 15.42 10.24 11.60
N PHE A 162 14.47 9.73 12.40
CA PHE A 162 14.26 10.12 13.80
C PHE A 162 14.72 9.04 14.77
N PHE A 163 14.55 7.77 14.40
CA PHE A 163 14.83 6.63 15.27
C PHE A 163 16.08 5.88 14.81
N SER A 164 17.03 5.71 15.73
CA SER A 164 18.21 4.87 15.50
C SER A 164 17.88 3.37 15.61
N ASN A 165 18.73 2.52 15.03
CA ASN A 165 18.51 1.08 14.83
C ASN A 165 18.57 0.21 16.12
N ALA A 166 18.17 0.71 17.28
CA ALA A 166 18.37 0.05 18.57
C ALA A 166 17.31 -1.01 18.93
N VAL A 167 16.22 -1.11 18.18
CA VAL A 167 15.03 -1.90 18.54
C VAL A 167 15.34 -3.36 18.85
N TYR A 168 16.14 -4.06 18.05
CA TYR A 168 16.34 -5.52 18.18
C TYR A 168 17.14 -5.97 19.41
N ARG A 169 17.69 -5.06 20.23
CA ARG A 169 18.48 -5.38 21.44
C ARG A 169 17.77 -5.03 22.75
N SER A 170 16.54 -4.53 22.67
CA SER A 170 15.78 -4.07 23.83
C SER A 170 15.20 -5.21 24.67
N ILE A 171 14.80 -4.87 25.89
CA ILE A 171 14.17 -5.77 26.85
C ILE A 171 12.78 -6.19 26.32
N PRO A 172 12.41 -7.48 26.36
CA PRO A 172 11.04 -7.92 26.01
C PRO A 172 9.98 -7.15 26.79
N PHE A 173 8.90 -6.75 26.11
CA PHE A 173 7.78 -6.02 26.72
C PHE A 173 6.41 -6.53 26.22
N PRO A 174 6.14 -7.86 26.36
CA PRO A 174 4.93 -8.47 25.81
C PRO A 174 3.62 -7.97 26.44
N GLU A 175 3.68 -7.39 27.64
CA GLU A 175 2.52 -6.90 28.41
C GLU A 175 1.74 -5.79 27.70
N ILE A 176 2.39 -5.02 26.83
CA ILE A 176 1.76 -3.96 26.02
C ILE A 176 1.57 -4.36 24.56
N GLY A 177 1.85 -5.63 24.21
CA GLY A 177 1.63 -6.15 22.88
C GLY A 177 0.14 -6.24 22.54
N THR A 178 -0.16 -6.21 21.24
CA THR A 178 -1.53 -6.38 20.77
C THR A 178 -1.84 -7.86 20.54
N PRO A 179 -2.92 -8.42 21.10
CA PRO A 179 -3.29 -9.81 20.86
C PRO A 179 -3.45 -10.11 19.36
N ILE A 180 -2.98 -11.29 18.95
CA ILE A 180 -3.15 -11.75 17.57
C ILE A 180 -4.64 -12.07 17.37
N PRO A 181 -5.35 -11.39 16.44
CA PRO A 181 -6.75 -11.67 16.20
C PRO A 181 -6.93 -13.08 15.61
N ALA A 182 -8.01 -13.74 16.02
CA ALA A 182 -8.41 -15.00 15.40
C ALA A 182 -8.82 -14.77 13.93
N PRO A 183 -8.64 -15.78 13.03
CA PRO A 183 -9.08 -15.64 11.64
C PRO A 183 -10.57 -15.31 11.54
N ALA A 184 -10.89 -14.23 10.85
CA ALA A 184 -12.27 -13.78 10.66
C ALA A 184 -12.71 -14.01 9.21
N LYS A 185 -13.85 -14.68 9.03
CA LYS A 185 -14.39 -14.94 7.69
C LYS A 185 -14.97 -13.64 7.13
N VAL A 186 -14.67 -13.35 5.86
CA VAL A 186 -15.22 -12.19 5.15
C VAL A 186 -15.82 -12.61 3.81
N SER A 187 -16.88 -11.91 3.41
CA SER A 187 -17.39 -11.96 2.03
C SER A 187 -16.64 -10.91 1.22
N LEU A 188 -16.30 -11.25 -0.03
CA LEU A 188 -15.64 -10.31 -0.93
C LEU A 188 -16.67 -9.82 -1.95
N ASP A 189 -16.87 -8.51 -2.01
CA ASP A 189 -17.61 -7.85 -3.08
C ASP A 189 -16.62 -7.35 -4.15
N VAL A 190 -15.90 -8.29 -4.76
CA VAL A 190 -14.96 -8.01 -5.85
C VAL A 190 -15.10 -9.06 -6.94
N GLN A 191 -14.94 -8.63 -8.18
CA GLN A 191 -14.90 -9.49 -9.36
C GLN A 191 -13.60 -9.23 -10.12
N VAL A 192 -13.10 -10.26 -10.80
CA VAL A 192 -11.90 -10.15 -11.64
C VAL A 192 -12.23 -10.58 -13.05
N TYR A 193 -11.85 -9.74 -14.01
CA TYR A 193 -12.00 -9.99 -15.42
C TYR A 193 -10.65 -10.04 -16.11
N THR A 194 -10.56 -10.78 -17.21
CA THR A 194 -9.44 -10.71 -18.17
C THR A 194 -9.82 -9.80 -19.33
N LEU A 195 -8.86 -9.05 -19.90
CA LEU A 195 -9.09 -8.34 -21.14
C LEU A 195 -9.10 -9.31 -22.35
N PRO A 196 -9.98 -9.12 -23.35
CA PRO A 196 -9.97 -9.92 -24.57
C PRO A 196 -8.62 -9.75 -25.32
N GLY A 197 -8.16 -10.76 -26.05
CA GLY A 197 -6.97 -10.65 -26.91
C GLY A 197 -5.60 -10.83 -26.22
N ALA A 198 -5.51 -10.81 -24.89
CA ALA A 198 -4.24 -10.84 -24.15
C ALA A 198 -3.44 -12.17 -24.19
N SER A 199 -3.75 -13.12 -25.07
CA SER A 199 -3.10 -14.45 -25.14
C SER A 199 -2.19 -14.66 -26.35
N THR A 200 -2.10 -13.73 -27.30
CA THR A 200 -1.44 -13.93 -28.60
C THR A 200 0.09 -13.89 -28.55
N CYS A 201 0.69 -13.30 -27.52
CA CYS A 201 2.16 -13.15 -27.42
C CYS A 201 2.84 -14.00 -26.33
N GLY A 202 2.16 -15.00 -25.74
CA GLY A 202 2.73 -15.80 -24.64
C GLY A 202 2.96 -15.01 -23.35
N THR A 203 2.43 -13.78 -23.27
CA THR A 203 2.44 -12.91 -22.10
C THR A 203 1.20 -13.20 -21.24
N GLU A 204 1.34 -13.08 -19.93
CA GLU A 204 0.21 -13.22 -18.99
C GLU A 204 -0.92 -12.22 -19.34
N GLN A 205 -2.17 -12.63 -19.13
CA GLN A 205 -3.34 -11.82 -19.45
C GLN A 205 -3.46 -10.61 -18.52
N GLU A 206 -3.84 -9.47 -19.08
CA GLU A 206 -4.18 -8.27 -18.33
C GLU A 206 -5.52 -8.46 -17.60
N HIS A 207 -5.59 -8.02 -16.34
CA HIS A 207 -6.77 -8.15 -15.51
C HIS A 207 -7.39 -6.80 -15.14
N VAL A 208 -8.69 -6.82 -14.91
CA VAL A 208 -9.47 -5.72 -14.33
C VAL A 208 -10.12 -6.23 -13.04
N ILE A 209 -9.87 -5.54 -11.92
CA ILE A 209 -10.64 -5.74 -10.68
C ILE A 209 -11.81 -4.78 -10.69
N VAL A 210 -13.02 -5.29 -10.45
CA VAL A 210 -14.21 -4.49 -10.18
C VAL A 210 -14.54 -4.66 -8.71
N GLY A 211 -14.43 -3.58 -7.94
CA GLY A 211 -14.79 -3.53 -6.52
C GLY A 211 -15.68 -2.34 -6.22
N ARG A 212 -15.76 -1.98 -4.94
CA ARG A 212 -16.59 -0.88 -4.43
C ARG A 212 -16.29 0.47 -5.08
N ASP A 213 -15.01 0.76 -5.33
CA ASP A 213 -14.57 2.04 -5.92
C ASP A 213 -14.61 2.03 -7.45
N GLY A 214 -15.19 0.98 -8.05
CA GLY A 214 -15.30 0.79 -9.48
C GLY A 214 -14.25 -0.17 -10.04
N ALA A 215 -14.04 -0.04 -11.35
CA ALA A 215 -13.19 -0.93 -12.12
C ALA A 215 -11.79 -0.35 -12.33
N ARG A 216 -10.76 -1.16 -12.07
CA ARG A 216 -9.36 -0.78 -12.24
C ARG A 216 -8.56 -1.84 -12.98
N LEU A 217 -7.70 -1.41 -13.90
CA LEU A 217 -6.72 -2.24 -14.58
C LEU A 217 -5.58 -2.56 -13.60
N THR A 218 -5.24 -3.84 -13.47
CA THR A 218 -4.30 -4.30 -12.44
C THR A 218 -3.07 -5.00 -12.98
N GLY A 219 -2.93 -5.17 -14.30
CA GLY A 219 -1.78 -5.90 -14.83
C GLY A 219 -2.02 -7.40 -14.87
N TRP A 220 -0.92 -8.14 -14.74
CA TRP A 220 -0.93 -9.60 -14.65
C TRP A 220 -1.39 -10.14 -13.30
N GLU A 221 -1.39 -11.47 -13.14
CA GLU A 221 -1.96 -12.15 -11.97
C GLU A 221 -1.34 -11.69 -10.65
N TYR A 222 0.00 -11.61 -10.56
CA TYR A 222 0.65 -11.16 -9.33
C TYR A 222 0.35 -9.69 -9.01
N SER A 223 0.28 -8.83 -10.03
CA SER A 223 -0.05 -7.41 -9.88
C SER A 223 -1.49 -7.23 -9.43
N THR A 224 -2.37 -8.14 -9.87
CA THR A 224 -3.79 -8.20 -9.47
C THR A 224 -3.93 -8.53 -7.99
N VAL A 225 -3.20 -9.54 -7.50
CA VAL A 225 -3.18 -9.85 -6.06
C VAL A 225 -2.56 -8.69 -5.26
N GLY A 226 -1.44 -8.12 -5.72
CA GLY A 226 -0.80 -6.97 -5.08
C GLY A 226 -1.71 -5.73 -5.00
N SER A 227 -2.50 -5.49 -6.06
CA SER A 227 -3.53 -4.44 -6.09
C SER A 227 -4.63 -4.73 -5.07
N PHE A 228 -5.15 -5.96 -5.01
CA PHE A 228 -6.17 -6.33 -4.03
C PHE A 228 -5.69 -6.16 -2.58
N VAL A 229 -4.46 -6.58 -2.29
CA VAL A 229 -3.83 -6.40 -0.97
C VAL A 229 -3.78 -4.92 -0.58
N SER A 230 -3.41 -4.05 -1.51
CA SER A 230 -3.13 -2.64 -1.22
C SER A 230 -4.38 -1.79 -1.10
N ASN A 231 -5.50 -2.19 -1.72
CA ASN A 231 -6.72 -1.37 -1.79
C ASN A 231 -7.84 -1.92 -0.91
N GLU A 232 -8.12 -3.23 -0.92
CA GLU A 232 -9.25 -3.80 -0.18
C GLU A 232 -8.86 -4.42 1.17
N VAL A 233 -7.73 -5.12 1.23
CA VAL A 233 -7.40 -5.93 2.43
C VAL A 233 -7.17 -5.06 3.66
N ILE A 234 -6.65 -3.83 3.48
CA ILE A 234 -6.47 -2.89 4.58
C ILE A 234 -7.82 -2.53 5.20
N GLU A 235 -8.80 -2.12 4.39
CA GLU A 235 -10.12 -1.74 4.89
C GLU A 235 -10.84 -2.90 5.57
N LEU A 236 -10.79 -4.09 4.97
CA LEU A 236 -11.35 -5.31 5.55
C LEU A 236 -10.72 -5.63 6.91
N GLU A 237 -9.41 -5.52 7.03
CA GLU A 237 -8.70 -5.78 8.28
C GLU A 237 -9.04 -4.74 9.36
N MET A 238 -9.16 -3.46 8.99
CA MET A 238 -9.54 -2.40 9.94
C MET A 238 -10.98 -2.56 10.42
N ALA A 239 -11.90 -2.99 9.54
CA ALA A 239 -13.29 -3.25 9.90
C ALA A 239 -13.47 -4.56 10.68
N THR A 240 -12.65 -5.57 10.40
CA THR A 240 -12.74 -6.90 11.00
C THR A 240 -11.33 -7.48 11.17
N PRO A 241 -10.67 -7.23 12.32
CA PRO A 241 -9.33 -7.74 12.59
C PRO A 241 -9.24 -9.26 12.45
N GLY A 242 -8.17 -9.74 11.80
CA GLY A 242 -7.99 -11.16 11.49
C GLY A 242 -8.58 -11.59 10.14
N SER A 243 -9.18 -10.68 9.36
CA SER A 243 -9.77 -10.98 8.06
C SER A 243 -8.77 -11.05 6.91
N ALA A 244 -7.58 -10.45 7.03
CA ALA A 244 -6.65 -10.33 5.90
C ALA A 244 -6.26 -11.67 5.26
N GLU A 245 -5.93 -12.70 6.04
CA GLU A 245 -5.57 -14.01 5.49
C GLU A 245 -6.78 -14.72 4.84
N PRO A 246 -7.95 -14.82 5.49
CA PRO A 246 -9.16 -15.31 4.84
C PRO A 246 -9.51 -14.55 3.55
N ALA A 247 -9.42 -13.22 3.54
CA ALA A 247 -9.68 -12.39 2.37
C ALA A 247 -8.76 -12.75 1.20
N LEU A 248 -7.45 -12.88 1.44
CA LEU A 248 -6.48 -13.28 0.41
C LEU A 248 -6.76 -14.67 -0.15
N ARG A 249 -7.22 -15.60 0.70
CA ARG A 249 -7.57 -16.96 0.29
C ARG A 249 -8.81 -16.97 -0.60
N GLU A 250 -9.86 -16.24 -0.22
CA GLU A 250 -11.07 -16.11 -1.01
C GLU A 250 -10.80 -15.38 -2.33
N PHE A 251 -9.99 -14.32 -2.31
CA PHE A 251 -9.63 -13.58 -3.51
C PHE A 251 -8.89 -14.45 -4.54
N ARG A 252 -8.00 -15.34 -4.08
CA ARG A 252 -7.34 -16.32 -4.95
C ARG A 252 -8.34 -17.29 -5.61
N LYS A 253 -9.52 -17.52 -5.04
CA LYS A 253 -10.60 -18.28 -5.71
C LYS A 253 -11.29 -17.42 -6.75
N VAL A 254 -11.65 -16.19 -6.41
CA VAL A 254 -12.22 -15.20 -7.37
C VAL A 254 -11.33 -15.04 -8.59
N LEU A 255 -10.03 -14.92 -8.39
CA LEU A 255 -9.03 -14.79 -9.46
C LEU A 255 -8.91 -16.03 -10.36
N LYS A 256 -9.20 -17.22 -9.82
CA LYS A 256 -9.25 -18.46 -10.61
C LYS A 256 -10.54 -18.58 -11.41
N SER A 257 -11.63 -18.02 -10.92
CA SER A 257 -12.93 -17.98 -11.60
C SER A 257 -13.13 -16.74 -12.49
N LYS A 258 -12.05 -16.01 -12.80
CA LYS A 258 -12.11 -14.82 -13.66
C LYS A 258 -12.67 -15.14 -15.04
N THR A 259 -13.48 -14.24 -15.57
CA THR A 259 -14.08 -14.34 -16.91
C THR A 259 -13.58 -13.23 -17.83
N VAL A 260 -13.76 -13.39 -19.15
CA VAL A 260 -13.39 -12.33 -20.10
C VAL A 260 -14.35 -11.15 -19.94
N LEU A 261 -13.81 -9.94 -19.91
CA LEU A 261 -14.61 -8.71 -19.89
C LEU A 261 -15.38 -8.56 -21.21
N PRO A 262 -16.70 -8.28 -21.19
CA PRO A 262 -17.49 -8.21 -22.43
C PRO A 262 -16.92 -7.20 -23.42
N ALA A 263 -16.86 -7.58 -24.71
CA ALA A 263 -16.37 -6.69 -25.78
C ALA A 263 -17.22 -5.41 -25.92
N SER A 264 -18.47 -5.45 -25.48
CA SER A 264 -19.37 -4.28 -25.43
C SER A 264 -19.05 -3.29 -24.30
N THR A 265 -18.16 -3.63 -23.37
CA THR A 265 -17.78 -2.77 -22.25
C THR A 265 -17.27 -1.43 -22.77
N ARG A 266 -17.87 -0.34 -22.29
CA ARG A 266 -17.39 1.00 -22.62
C ARG A 266 -16.14 1.31 -21.80
N VAL A 267 -15.13 1.87 -22.46
CA VAL A 267 -13.90 2.37 -21.85
C VAL A 267 -13.80 3.86 -22.14
N THR A 268 -13.74 4.67 -21.09
CA THR A 268 -13.46 6.10 -21.21
C THR A 268 -11.98 6.35 -20.99
N LEU A 269 -11.35 6.97 -21.98
CA LEU A 269 -10.01 7.53 -21.88
C LEU A 269 -10.13 8.99 -21.46
N VAL A 270 -9.63 9.32 -20.29
CA VAL A 270 -9.59 10.69 -19.78
C VAL A 270 -8.32 11.35 -20.24
N ARG A 271 -8.43 12.55 -20.80
CA ARG A 271 -7.26 13.29 -21.29
C ARG A 271 -6.41 13.78 -20.10
N PRO A 272 -5.12 13.40 -20.03
CA PRO A 272 -4.23 13.90 -18.98
C PRO A 272 -3.99 15.41 -19.10
N PRO A 273 -3.67 16.10 -17.99
CA PRO A 273 -3.33 17.52 -18.00
C PRO A 273 -2.00 17.76 -18.74
N GLU A 274 -1.72 19.01 -19.13
CA GLU A 274 -0.61 19.31 -20.06
C GLU A 274 0.77 19.14 -19.43
N GLU A 275 0.87 19.32 -18.12
CA GLU A 275 2.08 19.12 -17.31
C GLU A 275 2.52 17.65 -17.26
N GLU A 276 1.58 16.70 -17.43
CA GLU A 276 1.85 15.26 -17.43
C GLU A 276 2.27 14.74 -18.80
N ARG A 277 3.41 15.25 -19.29
CA ARG A 277 3.92 14.99 -20.64
C ARG A 277 3.95 13.51 -21.04
N TYR A 278 4.28 12.61 -20.11
CA TYR A 278 4.32 11.17 -20.39
C TYR A 278 2.93 10.60 -20.68
N HIS A 279 1.99 10.77 -19.75
CA HIS A 279 0.62 10.28 -19.91
C HIS A 279 -0.06 10.96 -21.09
N ARG A 280 0.15 12.26 -21.27
CA ARG A 280 -0.38 13.01 -22.41
C ARG A 280 0.12 12.45 -23.74
N GLY A 281 1.42 12.17 -23.86
CA GLY A 281 1.98 11.53 -25.06
C GLY A 281 1.37 10.15 -25.32
N LYS A 282 1.18 9.33 -24.27
CA LYS A 282 0.55 8.01 -24.40
C LYS A 282 -0.92 8.09 -24.80
N PHE A 283 -1.64 9.10 -24.31
CA PHE A 283 -3.02 9.35 -24.68
C PHE A 283 -3.14 9.74 -26.15
N ASP A 284 -2.30 10.66 -26.61
CA ASP A 284 -2.29 11.14 -27.99
C ASP A 284 -1.89 10.02 -28.98
N GLU A 285 -0.90 9.19 -28.62
CA GLU A 285 -0.53 7.97 -29.36
C GLU A 285 -1.71 7.00 -29.50
N LEU A 286 -2.44 6.75 -28.41
CA LEU A 286 -3.58 5.83 -28.40
C LEU A 286 -4.75 6.39 -29.23
N CYS A 287 -5.08 7.67 -29.10
CA CYS A 287 -6.12 8.32 -29.90
C CYS A 287 -5.78 8.27 -31.40
N THR A 288 -4.52 8.53 -31.76
CA THR A 288 -4.04 8.45 -33.14
C THR A 288 -4.20 7.03 -33.69
N ALA A 289 -3.82 6.02 -32.92
CA ALA A 289 -3.95 4.61 -33.30
C ALA A 289 -5.42 4.17 -33.47
N LEU A 290 -6.36 4.86 -32.82
CA LEU A 290 -7.80 4.61 -32.91
C LEU A 290 -8.49 5.46 -33.99
N GLY A 291 -7.77 6.38 -34.64
CA GLY A 291 -8.35 7.32 -35.59
C GLY A 291 -9.28 8.35 -34.93
N LEU A 292 -9.08 8.64 -33.64
CA LEU A 292 -9.93 9.53 -32.84
C LEU A 292 -9.24 10.88 -32.57
N PRO A 293 -9.98 11.99 -32.51
CA PRO A 293 -9.42 13.30 -32.22
C PRO A 293 -9.01 13.42 -30.74
N ALA A 294 -7.75 13.81 -30.48
CA ALA A 294 -7.20 13.99 -29.13
C ALA A 294 -7.59 15.35 -28.49
N LEU A 295 -8.86 15.76 -28.62
CA LEU A 295 -9.36 17.07 -28.19
C LEU A 295 -10.03 17.06 -26.80
N GLY A 296 -10.31 15.89 -26.24
CA GLY A 296 -11.00 15.73 -24.96
C GLY A 296 -11.02 14.27 -24.52
N ASN A 297 -11.93 13.93 -23.60
CA ASN A 297 -12.14 12.53 -23.24
C ASN A 297 -12.74 11.75 -24.40
N VAL A 298 -12.37 10.48 -24.52
CA VAL A 298 -12.77 9.62 -25.63
C VAL A 298 -13.39 8.34 -25.10
N ASP A 299 -14.58 8.02 -25.59
CA ASP A 299 -15.26 6.76 -25.29
C ASP A 299 -15.04 5.76 -26.43
N VAL A 300 -14.62 4.55 -26.10
CA VAL A 300 -14.45 3.43 -27.03
C VAL A 300 -15.10 2.18 -26.46
N LYS A 301 -15.42 1.20 -27.32
CA LYS A 301 -15.79 -0.14 -26.84
C LYS A 301 -14.53 -0.98 -26.74
N LEU A 302 -14.49 -1.85 -25.73
CA LEU A 302 -13.35 -2.74 -25.51
C LEU A 302 -13.06 -3.63 -26.73
N GLY A 303 -14.10 -4.08 -27.43
CA GLY A 303 -13.98 -4.89 -28.63
C GLY A 303 -13.40 -4.17 -29.85
N ASP A 304 -13.33 -2.84 -29.82
CA ASP A 304 -12.71 -2.04 -30.89
C ASP A 304 -11.19 -1.92 -30.70
N LEU A 305 -10.66 -2.37 -29.55
CA LEU A 305 -9.25 -2.31 -29.21
C LEU A 305 -8.53 -3.60 -29.59
N ASN A 306 -7.40 -3.47 -30.29
CA ASN A 306 -6.47 -4.57 -30.52
C ASN A 306 -5.46 -4.72 -29.37
N ASP A 307 -4.68 -5.79 -29.38
CA ASP A 307 -3.71 -6.13 -28.33
C ASP A 307 -2.72 -4.99 -28.02
N SER A 308 -2.25 -4.26 -29.03
CA SER A 308 -1.34 -3.13 -28.85
C SER A 308 -2.02 -1.95 -28.16
N GLN A 309 -3.27 -1.66 -28.51
CA GLN A 309 -4.07 -0.60 -27.90
C GLN A 309 -4.48 -0.95 -26.46
N LEU A 310 -4.83 -2.21 -26.20
CA LEU A 310 -5.09 -2.73 -24.85
C LEU A 310 -3.84 -2.61 -23.96
N TYR A 311 -2.68 -2.97 -24.49
CA TYR A 311 -1.40 -2.74 -23.82
C TYR A 311 -1.11 -1.25 -23.62
N GLY A 312 -1.55 -0.38 -24.53
CA GLY A 312 -1.48 1.08 -24.38
C GLY A 312 -2.21 1.60 -23.15
N LEU A 313 -3.35 1.00 -22.77
CA LEU A 313 -4.15 1.41 -21.60
C LEU A 313 -3.34 1.37 -20.30
N ARG A 314 -2.44 0.39 -20.14
CA ARG A 314 -1.62 0.25 -18.92
C ARG A 314 -0.67 1.43 -18.70
N HIS A 315 -0.26 2.10 -19.79
CA HIS A 315 0.65 3.23 -19.74
C HIS A 315 -0.05 4.52 -19.36
N LEU A 316 -1.38 4.56 -19.48
CA LEU A 316 -2.23 5.63 -18.96
C LEU A 316 -2.56 5.41 -17.49
N GLY A 317 -2.76 4.15 -17.06
CA GLY A 317 -3.08 3.85 -15.66
C GLY A 317 -4.53 4.19 -15.29
N ASN A 318 -4.90 3.89 -14.04
CA ASN A 318 -6.29 3.91 -13.57
C ASN A 318 -6.89 5.32 -13.43
N GLU A 319 -6.04 6.35 -13.37
CA GLU A 319 -6.49 7.75 -13.32
C GLU A 319 -7.11 8.19 -14.66
N TYR A 320 -6.60 7.63 -15.76
CA TYR A 320 -6.93 8.04 -17.12
C TYR A 320 -7.71 6.99 -17.92
N VAL A 321 -7.95 5.81 -17.36
CA VAL A 321 -8.72 4.73 -18.00
C VAL A 321 -9.85 4.31 -17.07
N ARG A 322 -11.10 4.43 -17.54
CA ARG A 322 -12.30 4.05 -16.77
C ARG A 322 -13.09 3.00 -17.53
N PHE A 323 -13.25 1.83 -16.92
CA PHE A 323 -14.11 0.77 -17.44
C PHE A 323 -15.52 0.94 -16.88
N HIS A 324 -16.53 0.93 -17.74
CA HIS A 324 -17.94 0.97 -17.35
C HIS A 324 -18.48 -0.46 -17.39
N VAL A 325 -18.29 -1.17 -16.29
CA VAL A 325 -18.75 -2.56 -16.13
C VAL A 325 -20.13 -2.53 -15.48
N ASP A 326 -21.14 -3.10 -16.15
CA ASP A 326 -22.48 -3.20 -15.59
C ASP A 326 -22.45 -4.11 -14.34
N GLN A 327 -22.62 -3.52 -13.16
CA GLN A 327 -22.69 -4.26 -11.89
C GLN A 327 -23.99 -5.09 -11.72
N ALA A 328 -24.85 -5.11 -12.74
CA ALA A 328 -26.21 -5.66 -12.70
C ALA A 328 -26.31 -7.17 -12.44
N ALA A 329 -25.20 -7.91 -12.37
CA ALA A 329 -25.20 -9.34 -12.05
C ALA A 329 -25.19 -9.66 -10.54
N ASN A 330 -24.92 -8.69 -9.65
CA ASN A 330 -24.82 -8.96 -8.21
C ASN A 330 -26.19 -9.07 -7.49
N SER A 331 -27.29 -8.61 -8.10
CA SER A 331 -28.61 -8.59 -7.45
C SER A 331 -29.39 -9.91 -7.55
N GLN A 332 -28.97 -10.84 -8.41
CA GLN A 332 -29.72 -12.10 -8.59
C GLN A 332 -29.41 -13.17 -7.54
N ASN A 333 -28.26 -13.09 -6.85
CA ASN A 333 -27.93 -14.03 -5.77
C ASN A 333 -28.55 -13.68 -4.41
N GLU A 334 -28.98 -12.43 -4.19
CA GLU A 334 -29.73 -12.07 -2.97
C GLU A 334 -31.21 -12.45 -3.07
N THR A 335 -31.77 -12.51 -4.28
CA THR A 335 -33.20 -12.84 -4.45
C THR A 335 -33.47 -14.34 -4.27
N GLU A 336 -32.53 -15.23 -4.65
CA GLU A 336 -32.71 -16.68 -4.44
C GLU A 336 -32.49 -17.14 -2.98
N GLN A 337 -31.86 -16.33 -2.11
CA GLN A 337 -31.74 -16.66 -0.68
C GLN A 337 -32.94 -16.22 0.16
N LEU A 338 -33.77 -15.29 -0.33
CA LEU A 338 -35.00 -14.87 0.35
C LEU A 338 -36.21 -15.76 0.02
N ASP A 339 -36.18 -16.49 -1.10
CA ASP A 339 -37.25 -17.42 -1.50
C ASP A 339 -37.11 -18.84 -0.91
N LEU A 340 -36.07 -19.08 -0.09
CA LEU A 340 -35.80 -20.37 0.58
C LEU A 340 -35.67 -20.27 2.11
N ALA A 341 -36.06 -19.14 2.71
CA ALA A 341 -36.06 -18.93 4.17
C ALA A 341 -37.45 -19.03 4.81
#